data_AF-A0A7G9YQL1-F1
#
_entry.id   AF-A0A7G9YQL1-F1
#
_cell.length_a   1.000
_cell.length_b   1.000
_cell.length_c   1.000
_cell.angle_alpha   90.00
_cell.angle_beta   90.00
_cell.angle_gamma   90.00
#
_symmetry.space_group_name_H-M   'P 1'
#
loop_
_entity.id
_entity.type
_entity.pdbx_description
1 polymer ?
#
loop_
_entity_poly.entity_id
_entity_poly.type
_entity_poly.pdbx_seq_one_letter_code
_entity_poly.pdbx_strand_id
1 'polypeptide(L)'
;METKFIKRHKDSNTFIIERSSFFDTPVHLNGNLIIGDNTDFWSDLVVTGSLELRKYVTVKGSVRAASAIIGAHSMIDGGVKTEQDCTVLDHATIGGNIAAGGDVMLRPNIRAGIVDAAGNIEVTGRAYVKELRAEQKIIARKDIL
;
A
#
# COMPACT_ATOMS: atom_id res chain seq x y z
N MET A 1 3.61 20.58 -9.84
CA MET A 1 2.23 20.53 -10.34
C MET A 1 1.30 20.54 -9.14
N GLU A 2 0.58 21.64 -8.92
CA GLU A 2 -0.71 21.57 -8.23
C GLU A 2 -1.73 21.35 -9.34
N THR A 3 -2.36 20.17 -9.39
CA THR A 3 -3.54 19.96 -10.22
C THR A 3 -4.77 20.27 -9.37
N LYS A 4 -5.95 20.33 -10.00
CA LYS A 4 -7.23 20.51 -9.29
C LYS A 4 -7.43 19.51 -8.13
N PHE A 5 -6.76 18.36 -8.18
CA PHE A 5 -6.94 17.21 -7.30
C PHE A 5 -5.80 16.95 -6.31
N ILE A 6 -4.70 17.69 -6.37
CA ILE A 6 -3.52 17.46 -5.50
C ILE A 6 -3.18 18.73 -4.72
N LYS A 7 -3.36 18.67 -3.39
CA LYS A 7 -2.94 19.71 -2.45
C LYS A 7 -1.62 19.31 -1.77
N ARG A 8 -0.76 20.28 -1.45
CA ARG A 8 0.50 20.02 -0.73
C ARG A 8 0.55 20.79 0.59
N HIS A 9 0.66 20.05 1.69
CA HIS A 9 1.06 20.59 2.98
C HIS A 9 2.59 20.71 3.00
N LYS A 10 3.10 21.95 3.00
CA LYS A 10 4.53 22.24 2.76
C LYS A 10 5.41 21.74 3.91
N ASP A 11 5.00 21.99 5.16
CA ASP A 11 5.83 21.79 6.35
C ASP A 11 6.11 20.31 6.64
N SER A 12 5.18 19.41 6.27
CA SER A 12 5.34 17.95 6.37
C SER A 12 5.69 17.26 5.05
N ASN A 13 5.94 18.05 3.99
CA ASN A 13 6.06 17.61 2.60
C ASN A 13 5.01 16.54 2.18
N THR A 14 3.76 16.76 2.57
CA THR A 14 2.67 15.79 2.35
C THR A 14 1.75 16.26 1.22
N PHE A 15 1.63 15.43 0.20
CA PHE A 15 0.61 15.55 -0.82
C PHE A 15 -0.68 14.89 -0.34
N ILE A 16 -1.81 15.53 -0.58
CA ILE A 16 -3.14 15.03 -0.29
C ILE A 16 -3.89 15.02 -1.61
N ILE A 17 -4.26 13.81 -2.06
CA ILE A 17 -5.14 13.64 -3.22
C ILE A 17 -6.58 13.79 -2.75
N GLU A 18 -7.34 14.64 -3.43
CA GLU A 18 -8.75 14.89 -3.10
C GLU A 18 -9.64 13.68 -3.40
N ARG A 19 -10.80 13.64 -2.78
CA ARG A 19 -11.83 12.60 -3.01
C ARG A 19 -12.28 12.58 -4.47
N SER A 20 -12.66 11.41 -4.98
CA SER A 20 -13.21 11.25 -6.33
C SER A 20 -12.25 11.72 -7.44
N SER A 21 -10.95 11.47 -7.26
CA SER A 21 -9.90 11.79 -8.22
C SER A 21 -9.57 10.59 -9.12
N PHE A 22 -9.18 10.86 -10.36
CA PHE A 22 -8.83 9.86 -11.36
C PHE A 22 -7.50 10.21 -12.04
N PHE A 23 -6.62 9.23 -12.20
CA PHE A 23 -5.32 9.38 -12.85
C PHE A 23 -5.07 8.23 -13.84
N ASP A 24 -4.85 8.55 -15.11
CA ASP A 24 -4.55 7.62 -16.20
C ASP A 24 -3.05 7.51 -16.54
N THR A 25 -2.25 8.47 -16.09
CA THR A 25 -0.79 8.52 -16.25
C THR A 25 -0.06 8.15 -14.95
N PRO A 26 1.22 7.69 -15.02
CA PRO A 26 2.01 7.41 -13.84
C PRO A 26 2.12 8.62 -12.91
N VAL A 27 1.85 8.43 -11.61
CA VAL A 27 1.91 9.50 -10.62
C VAL A 27 3.20 9.39 -9.83
N HIS A 28 4.08 10.39 -9.99
CA HIS A 28 5.38 10.46 -9.31
C HIS A 28 5.41 11.67 -8.36
N LEU A 29 5.50 11.42 -7.05
CA LEU A 29 5.49 12.46 -6.01
C LEU A 29 6.71 12.38 -5.11
N ASN A 30 7.43 13.50 -4.98
CA ASN A 30 8.59 13.61 -4.09
C ASN A 30 8.19 14.14 -2.70
N GLY A 31 7.65 13.24 -1.88
CA GLY A 31 7.17 13.52 -0.52
C GLY A 31 6.27 12.40 -0.02
N ASN A 32 5.53 12.66 1.05
CA ASN A 32 4.52 11.74 1.58
C ASN A 32 3.22 11.89 0.79
N LEU A 33 2.40 10.83 0.70
CA LEU A 33 1.11 10.86 0.02
C LEU A 33 0.00 10.29 0.90
N ILE A 34 -1.05 11.07 1.13
CA ILE A 34 -2.32 10.60 1.69
C ILE A 34 -3.38 10.65 0.59
N ILE A 35 -4.06 9.53 0.35
CA ILE A 35 -5.08 9.43 -0.70
C ILE A 35 -6.48 9.57 -0.12
N GLY A 36 -7.27 10.47 -0.71
CA GLY A 36 -8.66 10.70 -0.37
C GLY A 36 -9.60 9.58 -0.83
N ASP A 37 -10.82 9.60 -0.30
CA ASP A 37 -11.82 8.55 -0.55
C ASP A 37 -12.23 8.46 -2.04
N ASN A 38 -12.43 7.23 -2.54
CA ASN A 38 -12.83 6.91 -3.91
C ASN A 38 -11.87 7.49 -4.98
N THR A 39 -10.59 7.09 -4.93
CA THR A 39 -9.56 7.50 -5.91
C THR A 39 -9.12 6.30 -6.75
N ASP A 40 -9.08 6.49 -8.07
CA ASP A 40 -8.65 5.47 -9.03
C ASP A 40 -7.35 5.88 -9.76
N PHE A 41 -6.41 4.94 -9.85
CA PHE A 41 -5.19 5.04 -10.66
C PHE A 41 -5.16 3.93 -11.70
N TRP A 42 -5.02 4.30 -12.97
CA TRP A 42 -4.91 3.35 -14.09
C TRP A 42 -3.45 3.13 -14.52
N SER A 43 -2.49 3.52 -13.68
CA SER A 43 -1.05 3.41 -13.93
C SER A 43 -0.24 3.22 -12.63
N ASP A 44 1.09 3.18 -12.75
CA ASP A 44 2.01 3.07 -11.62
C ASP A 44 1.92 4.29 -10.69
N LEU A 45 2.04 4.04 -9.38
CA LEU A 45 2.10 5.07 -8.34
C LEU A 45 3.46 5.00 -7.64
N VAL A 46 4.24 6.09 -7.71
CA VAL A 46 5.58 6.20 -7.16
C VAL A 46 5.67 7.38 -6.21
N VAL A 47 5.99 7.11 -4.94
CA VAL A 47 6.06 8.07 -3.84
C VAL A 47 7.43 7.91 -3.18
N THR A 48 8.17 9.00 -2.94
CA THR A 48 9.50 8.91 -2.28
C THR A 48 9.43 8.86 -0.76
N GLY A 49 8.30 9.26 -0.16
CA GLY A 49 8.03 9.20 1.27
C GLY A 49 7.04 8.10 1.64
N SER A 50 6.31 8.31 2.73
CA SER A 50 5.26 7.39 3.17
C SER A 50 4.00 7.50 2.30
N LEU A 51 3.37 6.36 2.03
CA LEU A 51 2.11 6.24 1.32
C LEU A 51 1.01 5.76 2.26
N GLU A 52 -0.09 6.50 2.35
CA GLU A 52 -1.29 6.06 3.06
C GLU A 52 -2.49 6.04 2.10
N LEU A 53 -2.96 4.83 1.79
CA LEU A 53 -4.22 4.61 1.10
C LEU A 53 -5.36 4.65 2.14
N ARG A 54 -6.47 5.29 1.77
CA ARG A 54 -7.73 5.31 2.55
C ARG A 54 -8.92 4.94 1.65
N LYS A 55 -10.16 5.35 1.96
CA LYS A 55 -11.33 4.50 1.66
C LYS A 55 -11.68 4.36 0.17
N TYR A 56 -11.79 3.12 -0.29
CA TYR A 56 -12.18 2.69 -1.65
C TYR A 56 -11.20 3.05 -2.79
N VAL A 57 -9.92 2.65 -2.67
CA VAL A 57 -8.88 2.84 -3.70
C VAL A 57 -8.76 1.66 -4.67
N THR A 58 -8.64 1.94 -5.97
CA THR A 58 -8.14 0.99 -6.99
C THR A 58 -6.87 1.52 -7.66
N VAL A 59 -5.83 0.68 -7.78
CA VAL A 59 -4.63 0.96 -8.57
C VAL A 59 -4.45 -0.17 -9.58
N LYS A 60 -4.39 0.12 -10.88
CA LYS A 60 -4.16 -0.89 -11.94
C LYS A 60 -2.70 -1.07 -12.35
N GLY A 61 -1.79 -0.26 -11.81
CA GLY A 61 -0.34 -0.45 -11.91
C GLY A 61 0.29 -1.02 -10.63
N SER A 62 1.61 -0.91 -10.54
CA SER A 62 2.38 -1.23 -9.33
C SER A 62 2.57 0.00 -8.43
N VAL A 63 2.74 -0.24 -7.14
CA VAL A 63 2.98 0.79 -6.12
C VAL A 63 4.43 0.72 -5.63
N ARG A 64 5.10 1.87 -5.57
CA ARG A 64 6.42 2.04 -4.96
C ARG A 64 6.39 3.19 -3.95
N ALA A 65 6.81 2.92 -2.72
CA ALA A 65 6.87 3.91 -1.63
C ALA A 65 8.10 3.67 -0.73
N ALA A 66 8.48 4.64 0.12
CA ALA A 66 9.44 4.35 1.19
C ALA A 66 8.80 3.40 2.22
N SER A 67 7.62 3.76 2.73
CA SER A 67 6.76 2.91 3.57
C SER A 67 5.31 3.01 3.10
N ALA A 68 4.49 1.99 3.36
CA ALA A 68 3.11 1.96 2.91
C ALA A 68 2.12 1.46 3.97
N ILE A 69 0.96 2.13 4.06
CA ILE A 69 -0.23 1.67 4.77
C ILE A 69 -1.36 1.53 3.74
N ILE A 70 -1.88 0.32 3.58
CA ILE A 70 -2.86 -0.06 2.55
C ILE A 70 -4.18 -0.45 3.20
N GLY A 71 -5.21 0.37 3.02
CA GLY A 71 -6.61 0.02 3.32
C GLY A 71 -7.56 1.12 2.84
N ALA A 72 -8.88 0.96 2.84
CA ALA A 72 -9.64 -0.27 2.65
C ALA A 72 -10.92 0.12 1.87
N HIS A 73 -11.49 -0.68 0.98
CA HIS A 73 -11.20 -2.08 0.67
C HIS A 73 -10.38 -2.12 -0.64
N SER A 74 -9.08 -1.90 -0.53
CA SER A 74 -8.16 -1.59 -1.64
C SER A 74 -8.02 -2.74 -2.65
N MET A 75 -7.89 -2.42 -3.94
CA MET A 75 -7.42 -3.40 -4.95
C MET A 75 -6.28 -2.85 -5.81
N ILE A 76 -5.12 -3.51 -5.76
CA ILE A 76 -3.91 -3.13 -6.53
C ILE A 76 -3.61 -4.26 -7.54
N ASP A 77 -3.74 -4.00 -8.83
CA ASP A 77 -3.61 -4.99 -9.92
C ASP A 77 -2.15 -5.11 -10.43
N GLY A 78 -1.22 -5.05 -9.48
CA GLY A 78 0.22 -5.05 -9.67
C GLY A 78 0.93 -5.41 -8.37
N GLY A 79 2.24 -5.17 -8.31
CA GLY A 79 3.02 -5.39 -7.08
C GLY A 79 3.03 -4.19 -6.15
N VAL A 80 3.32 -4.43 -4.87
CA VAL A 80 3.66 -3.38 -3.90
C VAL A 80 5.13 -3.56 -3.51
N LYS A 81 5.94 -2.50 -3.66
CA LYS A 81 7.32 -2.48 -3.18
C LYS A 81 7.54 -1.32 -2.20
N THR A 82 8.05 -1.61 -1.01
CA THR A 82 8.47 -0.62 -0.03
C THR A 82 9.96 -0.76 0.29
N GLU A 83 10.63 0.36 0.55
CA GLU A 83 12.03 0.37 1.03
C GLU A 83 12.13 0.05 2.53
N GLN A 84 11.04 0.32 3.25
CA GLN A 84 10.83 0.11 4.69
C GLN A 84 9.56 -0.75 4.87
N ASP A 85 8.83 -0.54 5.97
CA ASP A 85 7.68 -1.35 6.37
C ASP A 85 6.45 -1.21 5.45
N CYS A 86 5.67 -2.29 5.38
CA CYS A 86 4.40 -2.34 4.64
C CYS A 86 3.27 -2.93 5.53
N THR A 87 2.24 -2.13 5.80
CA THR A 87 1.05 -2.57 6.55
C THR A 87 -0.14 -2.71 5.62
N VAL A 88 -0.75 -3.89 5.58
CA VAL A 88 -1.94 -4.20 4.78
C VAL A 88 -3.12 -4.48 5.71
N LEU A 89 -4.13 -3.62 5.63
CA LEU A 89 -5.35 -3.62 6.43
C LEU A 89 -6.47 -4.46 5.80
N ASP A 90 -7.48 -4.78 6.61
CA ASP A 90 -8.50 -5.79 6.36
C ASP A 90 -9.07 -5.82 4.92
N HIS A 91 -9.19 -7.04 4.38
CA HIS A 91 -9.83 -7.34 3.07
C HIS A 91 -9.14 -6.77 1.82
N ALA A 92 -7.95 -6.17 1.90
CA ALA A 92 -7.24 -5.69 0.71
C ALA A 92 -6.85 -6.85 -0.25
N THR A 93 -6.87 -6.56 -1.55
CA THR A 93 -6.46 -7.51 -2.61
C THR A 93 -5.33 -6.92 -3.44
N ILE A 94 -4.23 -7.65 -3.56
CA ILE A 94 -3.05 -7.29 -4.34
C ILE A 94 -2.83 -8.41 -5.37
N GLY A 95 -2.86 -8.08 -6.66
CA GLY A 95 -2.73 -9.06 -7.75
C GLY A 95 -1.31 -9.60 -7.90
N GLY A 96 -0.30 -8.80 -7.57
CA GLY A 96 1.11 -9.17 -7.60
C GLY A 96 1.69 -9.52 -6.23
N ASN A 97 3.01 -9.42 -6.13
CA ASN A 97 3.77 -9.66 -4.90
C ASN A 97 3.84 -8.41 -4.02
N ILE A 98 4.09 -8.62 -2.72
CA ILE A 98 4.50 -7.58 -1.77
C ILE A 98 5.99 -7.81 -1.48
N ALA A 99 6.80 -6.76 -1.59
CA ALA A 99 8.22 -6.80 -1.23
C ALA A 99 8.58 -5.60 -0.35
N ALA A 100 9.00 -5.84 0.89
CA ALA A 100 9.36 -4.80 1.86
C ALA A 100 10.82 -4.94 2.31
N GLY A 101 11.54 -3.81 2.36
CA GLY A 101 12.87 -3.73 3.00
C GLY A 101 12.81 -3.65 4.54
N GLY A 102 11.61 -3.56 5.12
CA GLY A 102 11.35 -3.64 6.56
C GLY A 102 10.39 -4.78 6.91
N ASP A 103 9.57 -4.57 7.95
CA ASP A 103 8.55 -5.51 8.41
C ASP A 103 7.29 -5.46 7.51
N VAL A 104 6.57 -6.58 7.40
CA VAL A 104 5.24 -6.64 6.76
C VAL A 104 4.18 -7.05 7.78
N MET A 105 3.12 -6.25 7.91
CA MET A 105 1.94 -6.60 8.71
C MET A 105 0.76 -6.89 7.79
N LEU A 106 0.22 -8.11 7.85
CA LEU A 106 -1.00 -8.53 7.17
C LEU A 106 -2.12 -8.72 8.19
N ARG A 107 -3.21 -7.95 8.06
CA ARG A 107 -4.42 -8.12 8.87
C ARG A 107 -5.38 -9.19 8.28
N PRO A 108 -6.59 -9.43 8.82
CA PRO A 108 -7.48 -10.46 8.28
C PRO A 108 -7.96 -10.24 6.83
N ASN A 109 -8.17 -11.36 6.14
CA ASN A 109 -8.78 -11.51 4.82
C ASN A 109 -8.01 -10.91 3.61
N ILE A 110 -6.70 -10.68 3.73
CA ILE A 110 -5.85 -10.22 2.61
C ILE A 110 -5.74 -11.27 1.51
N ARG A 111 -5.63 -10.83 0.25
CA ARG A 111 -5.17 -11.63 -0.89
C ARG A 111 -3.90 -11.02 -1.49
N ALA A 112 -2.85 -11.81 -1.69
CA ALA A 112 -1.63 -11.39 -2.39
C ALA A 112 -0.92 -12.56 -3.09
N GLY A 113 0.07 -12.26 -3.92
CA GLY A 113 1.03 -13.23 -4.47
C GLY A 113 2.02 -13.71 -3.40
N ILE A 114 3.31 -13.59 -3.68
CA ILE A 114 4.39 -13.82 -2.71
C ILE A 114 4.52 -12.57 -1.82
N VAL A 115 4.82 -12.76 -0.54
CA VAL A 115 5.17 -11.68 0.40
C VAL A 115 6.61 -11.89 0.86
N ASP A 116 7.51 -11.05 0.37
CA ASP A 116 8.92 -10.99 0.73
C ASP A 116 9.15 -9.83 1.72
N ALA A 117 9.85 -10.07 2.83
CA ALA A 117 10.20 -9.08 3.83
C ALA A 117 11.64 -9.29 4.34
N ALA A 118 12.47 -8.24 4.32
CA ALA A 118 13.79 -8.28 4.97
C ALA A 118 13.70 -8.23 6.51
N GLY A 119 12.57 -7.75 7.04
CA GLY A 119 12.21 -7.84 8.45
C GLY A 119 11.43 -9.11 8.79
N ASN A 120 10.43 -8.93 9.65
CA ASN A 120 9.45 -9.91 10.06
C ASN A 120 8.21 -9.84 9.16
N ILE A 121 7.45 -10.94 9.11
CA ILE A 121 6.08 -10.93 8.59
C ILE A 121 5.14 -11.27 9.75
N GLU A 122 4.28 -10.33 10.15
CA GLU A 122 3.19 -10.59 11.08
C GLU A 122 1.87 -10.80 10.34
N VAL A 123 1.20 -11.92 10.56
CA VAL A 123 -0.11 -12.25 9.99
C VAL A 123 -1.14 -12.38 11.11
N THR A 124 -2.14 -11.52 11.13
CA THR A 124 -3.28 -11.60 12.05
C THR A 124 -4.49 -12.18 11.33
N GLY A 125 -5.05 -13.27 11.86
CA GLY A 125 -6.20 -13.95 11.27
C GLY A 125 -5.85 -14.77 10.02
N ARG A 126 -6.72 -14.73 9.00
CA ARG A 126 -6.54 -15.49 7.75
C ARG A 126 -6.01 -14.59 6.64
N ALA A 127 -4.89 -14.97 6.01
CA ALA A 127 -4.42 -14.36 4.77
C ALA A 127 -4.33 -15.40 3.64
N TYR A 128 -4.68 -15.01 2.43
CA TYR A 128 -4.68 -15.84 1.22
C TYR A 128 -3.51 -15.42 0.33
N VAL A 129 -2.33 -15.93 0.67
CA VAL A 129 -1.04 -15.60 0.03
C VAL A 129 -0.44 -16.85 -0.60
N LYS A 130 0.33 -16.68 -1.68
CA LYS A 130 1.01 -17.81 -2.34
C LYS A 130 2.15 -18.35 -1.48
N GLU A 131 2.94 -17.47 -0.89
CA GLU A 131 4.13 -17.80 -0.12
C GLU A 131 4.49 -16.62 0.81
N LEU A 132 5.06 -16.92 1.98
CA LEU A 132 5.58 -15.93 2.93
C LEU A 132 7.08 -16.17 3.11
N ARG A 133 7.89 -15.11 2.96
CA ARG A 133 9.35 -15.15 3.06
C ARG A 133 9.84 -13.98 3.91
N ALA A 134 10.11 -14.26 5.17
CA ALA A 134 10.76 -13.30 6.08
C ALA A 134 12.24 -13.68 6.22
N GLU A 135 13.15 -12.71 6.11
CA GLU A 135 14.56 -12.95 6.49
C GLU A 135 14.72 -13.11 8.01
N GLN A 136 13.83 -12.49 8.80
CA GLN A 136 13.82 -12.63 10.26
C GLN A 136 12.86 -13.74 10.72
N LYS A 137 11.56 -13.44 10.84
CA LYS A 137 10.55 -14.33 11.44
C LYS A 137 9.18 -14.17 10.80
N ILE A 138 8.41 -15.25 10.75
CA ILE A 138 6.97 -15.21 10.45
C ILE A 138 6.21 -15.40 11.77
N ILE A 139 5.33 -14.46 12.10
CA ILE A 139 4.55 -14.41 13.35
C ILE A 139 3.08 -14.53 12.99
N ALA A 140 2.43 -15.62 13.38
CA ALA A 140 0.99 -15.79 13.21
C ALA A 140 0.24 -15.45 14.50
N ARG A 141 -0.74 -14.55 14.43
CA ARG A 141 -1.67 -14.23 15.53
C ARG A 141 -3.07 -14.67 15.18
N LYS A 142 -3.77 -15.25 16.16
CA LYS A 142 -5.22 -15.51 16.03
C LYS A 142 -5.95 -14.17 15.95
N ASP A 143 -6.98 -14.10 15.12
CA ASP A 143 -7.95 -13.01 15.18
C ASP A 143 -8.73 -13.10 16.50
N ILE A 144 -8.81 -11.99 17.24
CA ILE A 144 -9.48 -11.89 18.55
C ILE A 144 -10.63 -10.89 18.40
N LEU A 145 -11.64 -11.32 17.63
CA LEU A 145 -12.91 -10.64 17.36
C LEU A 145 -14.05 -11.66 17.53
#